data_AF-A0A3D0ZNK3-F1
#
_entry.id   AF-A0A3D0ZNK3-F1
#
_cell.length_a   1.000
_cell.length_b   1.000
_cell.length_c   1.000
_cell.angle_alpha   90.00
_cell.angle_beta   90.00
_cell.angle_gamma   90.00
#
_symmetry.space_group_name_H-M   'P 1'
#
loop_
_entity.id
_entity.type
_entity.pdbx_description
1 polymer ?
#
loop_
_entity_poly.entity_id
_entity_poly.type
_entity_poly.pdbx_seq_one_letter_code
_entity_poly.pdbx_strand_id
1 'polypeptide(L)'
;MEEKSNFITNDKRYSPFLFACSMNGYLVYIREFTQHKTIYFEFSPREKAKQLIDQFEVKNPLCIPERDLFDAIEYFWKKVYDAKGNRQRYRL
;
A
#
# COMPACT_ATOMS: atom_id res chain seq x y z
N MET A 1 24.64 2.50 11.29
CA MET A 1 23.75 3.60 10.86
C MET A 1 22.38 2.97 10.70
N GLU A 2 21.52 3.06 11.71
CA GLU A 2 20.16 2.52 11.61
C GLU A 2 19.40 3.37 10.60
N GLU A 3 19.18 2.84 9.39
CA GLU A 3 18.15 3.36 8.52
C GLU A 3 16.83 3.25 9.28
N LYS A 4 16.35 4.38 9.81
CA LYS A 4 14.98 4.57 10.28
C LYS A 4 14.07 4.19 9.10
N SER A 5 13.71 2.92 9.06
CA SER A 5 12.94 2.30 8.00
C SER A 5 11.60 2.99 7.94
N ASN A 6 11.45 3.99 7.05
CA ASN A 6 10.24 4.81 6.90
C ASN A 6 9.03 4.01 6.37
N PHE A 7 9.10 2.69 6.44
CA PHE A 7 8.24 1.74 5.79
C PHE A 7 7.18 1.26 6.78
N ILE A 8 5.95 1.10 6.27
CA ILE A 8 4.94 0.29 6.93
C ILE A 8 4.92 -1.05 6.20
N THR A 9 5.23 -2.10 6.93
CA THR A 9 5.34 -3.46 6.40
C THR A 9 3.96 -4.00 6.03
N ASN A 10 3.93 -4.61 4.85
CA ASN A 10 2.77 -4.97 4.06
C ASN A 10 2.00 -6.17 4.65
N ASP A 11 1.04 -5.92 5.52
CA ASP A 11 -0.08 -6.86 5.68
C ASP A 11 -1.10 -6.56 4.55
N LYS A 12 -1.45 -7.58 3.75
CA LYS A 12 -2.46 -7.48 2.68
C LYS A 12 -3.76 -6.85 3.17
N ARG A 13 -3.99 -6.90 4.48
CA ARG A 13 -5.10 -6.30 5.20
C ARG A 13 -5.18 -4.78 5.07
N TYR A 14 -4.05 -4.06 5.14
CA TYR A 14 -4.06 -2.59 5.23
C TYR A 14 -3.66 -1.91 3.93
N SER A 15 -2.90 -2.59 3.07
CA SER A 15 -2.39 -2.00 1.83
C SER A 15 -3.48 -1.51 0.87
N PRO A 16 -4.58 -2.25 0.61
CA PRO A 16 -5.68 -1.74 -0.21
C PRO A 16 -6.31 -0.46 0.36
N PHE A 17 -6.46 -0.40 1.69
CA PHE A 17 -6.98 0.78 2.37
C PHE A 17 -6.01 1.97 2.29
N LEU A 18 -4.71 1.75 2.47
CA LEU A 18 -3.70 2.79 2.28
C LEU A 18 -3.66 3.30 0.83
N PHE A 19 -3.89 2.43 -0.16
CA PHE A 19 -4.07 2.84 -1.54
C PHE A 19 -5.31 3.71 -1.73
N ALA A 20 -6.45 3.36 -1.15
CA ALA A 20 -7.67 4.16 -1.22
C ALA A 20 -7.46 5.55 -0.58
N CYS A 21 -6.81 5.58 0.59
CA CYS A 21 -6.38 6.81 1.25
C CYS A 21 -5.44 7.64 0.37
N SER A 22 -4.55 6.99 -0.40
CA SER A 22 -3.65 7.70 -1.30
C SER A 22 -4.36 8.28 -2.52
N MET A 23 -5.29 7.54 -3.12
CA MET A 23 -6.13 8.02 -4.22
C MET A 23 -7.01 9.21 -3.80
N ASN A 24 -7.41 9.24 -2.53
CA ASN A 24 -8.15 10.34 -1.92
C ASN A 24 -7.26 11.48 -1.38
N GLY A 25 -5.95 11.45 -1.62
CA GLY A 25 -5.03 12.54 -1.25
C GLY A 25 -4.67 12.61 0.24
N TYR A 26 -5.04 11.62 1.04
CA TYR A 26 -4.63 11.57 2.45
C TYR A 26 -3.14 11.26 2.61
N LEU A 27 -2.57 10.49 1.70
CA LEU A 27 -1.14 10.16 1.69
C LEU A 27 -0.64 9.96 0.25
N VAL A 28 0.67 9.86 0.09
CA VAL A 28 1.33 9.69 -1.19
C VAL A 28 1.89 8.29 -1.28
N TYR A 29 1.47 7.55 -2.29
CA TYR A 29 2.16 6.34 -2.72
C TYR A 29 3.50 6.68 -3.36
N ILE A 30 4.58 6.08 -2.88
CA ILE A 30 5.95 6.37 -3.32
C ILE A 30 6.42 5.34 -4.34
N ARG A 31 6.41 4.05 -3.96
CA ARG A 31 6.87 2.95 -4.82
C ARG A 31 6.47 1.59 -4.27
N GLU A 32 6.54 0.59 -5.14
CA GLU A 32 6.56 -0.82 -4.80
C GLU A 32 7.98 -1.37 -4.96
N PHE A 33 8.37 -2.28 -4.08
CA PHE A 33 9.63 -3.03 -4.25
C PHE A 33 9.47 -4.46 -3.76
N THR A 34 10.31 -5.37 -4.25
CA THR A 34 10.29 -6.77 -3.85
C THR A 34 11.56 -7.14 -3.10
N GLN A 35 11.41 -7.70 -1.90
CA GLN A 35 12.53 -8.20 -1.10
C GLN A 35 12.18 -9.61 -0.61
N HIS A 36 13.08 -10.58 -0.77
CA HIS A 36 12.86 -11.97 -0.33
C HIS A 36 11.54 -12.63 -0.82
N LYS A 37 11.09 -12.31 -2.05
CA LYS A 37 9.80 -12.74 -2.62
C LYS A 37 8.54 -12.12 -1.98
N THR A 38 8.70 -11.20 -1.05
CA THR A 38 7.64 -10.37 -0.51
C THR A 38 7.62 -9.03 -1.25
N ILE A 39 6.44 -8.59 -1.66
CA ILE A 39 6.24 -7.26 -2.24
C ILE A 39 6.00 -6.29 -1.07
N TYR A 40 6.53 -5.09 -1.16
CA TYR A 40 6.38 -4.01 -0.19
C TYR A 40 5.86 -2.78 -0.93
N PHE A 41 5.00 -2.02 -0.26
CA PHE A 41 4.44 -0.77 -0.78
C PHE A 41 4.84 0.35 0.17
N GLU A 42 5.42 1.41 -0.38
CA GLU A 42 5.92 2.54 0.37
C GLU A 42 4.97 3.73 0.24
N PHE A 43 4.65 4.34 1.37
CA PHE A 43 3.71 5.45 1.48
C PHE A 43 4.28 6.56 2.36
N SER A 44 3.96 7.82 2.05
CA SER A 44 4.42 9.01 2.77
C SER A 44 3.27 9.98 3.08
N PRO A 45 3.28 10.68 4.23
CA PRO A 45 4.24 10.53 5.33
C PRO A 45 3.92 9.31 6.21
N ARG A 46 4.97 8.65 6.73
CA ARG A 46 4.85 7.42 7.53
C ARG A 46 3.92 7.57 8.72
N GLU A 47 4.05 8.66 9.47
CA GLU A 47 3.26 8.90 10.69
C GLU A 47 1.77 8.94 10.37
N LYS A 48 1.40 9.54 9.25
CA LYS A 48 0.01 9.61 8.78
C LYS A 48 -0.50 8.25 8.31
N ALA A 49 0.31 7.49 7.58
CA ALA A 49 -0.05 6.12 7.19
C ALA A 49 -0.27 5.23 8.43
N LYS A 50 0.52 5.41 9.49
CA LYS A 50 0.33 4.71 10.76
C LYS A 50 -0.97 5.12 11.45
N GLN A 51 -1.24 6.42 11.57
CA GLN A 51 -2.50 6.93 12.14
C GLN A 51 -3.73 6.38 11.41
N LEU A 52 -3.68 6.28 10.09
CA LEU A 52 -4.78 5.75 9.28
C LEU A 52 -4.99 4.24 9.54
N ILE A 53 -3.92 3.47 9.71
CA ILE A 53 -4.02 2.06 10.11
C ILE A 53 -4.65 1.94 11.50
N ASP A 54 -4.17 2.72 12.47
CA ASP A 54 -4.70 2.72 13.83
C ASP A 54 -6.20 3.07 13.82
N GLN A 55 -6.62 4.04 12.99
CA GLN A 55 -8.04 4.39 12.80
C GLN A 55 -8.86 3.24 12.19
N PHE A 56 -8.30 2.55 11.20
CA PHE A 56 -8.94 1.40 10.56
C PHE A 56 -9.13 0.24 11.55
N GLU A 57 -8.14 -0.03 12.40
CA GLU A 57 -8.23 -1.08 13.43
C GLU A 57 -9.27 -0.78 14.52
N VAL A 58 -9.39 0.48 14.92
CA VAL A 58 -10.35 0.94 15.94
C VAL A 58 -11.78 1.05 15.38
N LYS A 59 -12.01 0.65 14.12
CA LYS A 59 -13.30 0.78 13.41
C LYS A 59 -13.85 2.22 13.43
N ASN A 60 -12.96 3.20 13.45
CA ASN A 60 -13.36 4.59 13.30
C ASN A 60 -13.65 4.81 11.81
N PRO A 61 -14.87 5.23 11.41
CA PRO A 61 -15.21 5.36 10.00
C PRO A 61 -14.40 6.49 9.37
N LEU A 62 -13.30 6.13 8.70
CA LEU A 62 -12.75 6.97 7.65
C LEU A 62 -13.79 6.99 6.53
N CYS A 63 -14.28 8.19 6.20
CA CYS A 63 -15.23 8.45 5.12
C CYS A 63 -14.57 8.27 3.75
N ILE A 64 -14.10 7.07 3.46
CA ILE A 64 -13.71 6.66 2.11
C ILE A 64 -14.96 6.03 1.49
N PRO A 65 -15.44 6.53 0.34
CA PRO A 65 -16.54 5.90 -0.38
C PRO A 65 -16.23 4.42 -0.64
N GLU A 66 -17.22 3.55 -0.49
CA GLU A 66 -17.03 2.10 -0.72
C GLU A 66 -16.46 1.81 -2.12
N ARG A 67 -16.89 2.57 -3.12
CA ARG A 67 -16.39 2.49 -4.50
C ARG A 67 -14.87 2.68 -4.57
N ASP A 68 -14.34 3.71 -3.91
CA ASP A 68 -12.92 4.01 -3.93
C ASP A 68 -12.11 2.90 -3.24
N LEU A 69 -12.68 2.25 -2.24
CA LEU A 69 -12.08 1.10 -1.60
C LEU A 69 -12.00 -0.10 -2.56
N PHE A 70 -13.07 -0.38 -3.32
CA PHE A 70 -13.07 -1.43 -4.33
C PHE A 70 -12.06 -1.14 -5.46
N ASP A 71 -12.04 0.10 -5.96
CA ASP A 71 -11.10 0.54 -7.00
C ASP A 71 -9.64 0.41 -6.50
N ALA A 72 -9.38 0.75 -5.23
CA ALA A 72 -8.07 0.59 -4.61
C ALA A 72 -7.69 -0.88 -4.40
N ILE A 73 -8.63 -1.77 -4.07
CA ILE A 73 -8.41 -3.22 -3.99
C ILE A 73 -8.01 -3.77 -5.36
N GLU A 74 -8.73 -3.40 -6.41
CA GLU A 74 -8.42 -3.83 -7.77
C GLU A 74 -7.03 -3.33 -8.20
N TYR A 75 -6.73 -2.05 -7.94
CA TYR A 75 -5.42 -1.46 -8.22
C TYR A 75 -4.30 -2.16 -7.45
N PHE A 76 -4.50 -2.47 -6.17
CA PHE A 76 -3.56 -3.24 -5.35
C PHE A 76 -3.27 -4.61 -5.98
N TRP A 77 -4.31 -5.36 -6.37
CA TRP A 77 -4.12 -6.68 -6.97
C TRP A 77 -3.44 -6.62 -8.33
N LYS A 78 -3.75 -5.60 -9.15
CA LYS A 78 -3.03 -5.35 -10.40
C LYS A 78 -1.54 -5.13 -10.16
N LYS A 79 -1.18 -4.28 -9.19
CA LYS A 79 0.22 -4.05 -8.80
C LYS A 79 0.91 -5.31 -8.29
N VAL A 80 0.22 -6.12 -7.49
CA VAL A 80 0.73 -7.42 -7.03
C VAL A 80 0.96 -8.38 -8.21
N TYR A 81 0.04 -8.41 -9.17
CA TYR A 81 0.16 -9.24 -10.37
C TYR A 81 1.34 -8.78 -11.24
N ASP A 82 1.47 -7.49 -11.52
CA ASP A 82 2.56 -6.91 -12.33
C ASP A 82 3.93 -7.19 -11.69
N ALA A 83 4.06 -6.99 -10.37
CA ALA A 83 5.29 -7.26 -9.63
C ALA A 83 5.67 -8.75 -9.63
N LYS A 84 4.68 -9.66 -9.69
CA LYS A 84 4.92 -11.11 -9.81
C LYS A 84 5.20 -11.54 -11.25
N GLY A 85 4.50 -10.97 -12.23
CA GLY A 85 4.58 -11.30 -13.66
C GLY A 85 5.87 -10.80 -14.32
N ASN A 86 6.44 -9.69 -13.87
CA ASN A 86 7.72 -9.18 -14.36
C ASN A 86 8.94 -10.05 -14.00
N ARG A 87 8.77 -11.16 -13.27
CA ARG A 87 9.82 -12.18 -13.13
C ARG A 87 10.08 -12.99 -14.41
N GLN A 88 9.26 -12.87 -15.46
CA GLN A 88 9.41 -13.67 -16.70
C GLN A 88 9.80 -12.88 -17.96
N ARG A 89 10.06 -11.57 -17.89
CA ARG A 89 10.30 -10.74 -19.10
C ARG A 89 11.64 -10.01 -19.18
N TYR A 90 12.72 -10.63 -18.71
CA TYR A 90 14.07 -10.31 -19.17
C TYR A 90 14.79 -11.57 -19.64
N ARG A 91 14.43 -12.01 -20.85
CA ARG A 91 15.36 -12.68 -21.77
C ARG A 91 15.22 -11.93 -23.10
N LEU A 92 16.07 -10.94 -23.29
CA LEU A 92 16.58 -10.57 -24.61
C LEU A 92 18.06 -10.94 -24.60
#